data_AF-A0A956PEC9-F1
#
_entry.id   AF-A0A956PEC9-F1
#
_cell.length_a   1.000
_cell.length_b   1.000
_cell.length_c   1.000
_cell.angle_alpha   90.00
_cell.angle_beta   90.00
_cell.angle_gamma   90.00
#
_symmetry.space_group_name_H-M   'P 1'
#
loop_
_entity.id
_entity.type
_entity.pdbx_description
1 polymer ?
#
loop_
_entity_poly.entity_id
_entity_poly.type
_entity_poly.pdbx_seq_one_letter_code
_entity_poly.pdbx_strand_id
1 'polypeptide(L)' 'MNPDLFEPIPASRLRRDLRTVLRRLEHGEGPFRITRRNGPDLVLLPVSALERLLEAARPGWHPPDPGRPS' A
#
# COMPACT_ATOMS: atom_id res chain seq x y z
N MET A 1 4.81 11.52 -10.52
CA MET A 1 4.71 10.38 -9.57
C MET A 1 5.75 9.36 -10.00
N ASN A 2 6.71 9.01 -9.13
CA ASN A 2 7.81 8.11 -9.51
C ASN A 2 7.26 6.67 -9.63
N PRO A 3 7.37 6.00 -10.81
CA PRO A 3 6.85 4.65 -11.01
C PRO A 3 7.59 3.57 -10.19
N ASP A 4 8.73 3.91 -9.58
CA ASP A 4 9.58 2.99 -8.80
C ASP A 4 9.30 3.02 -7.29
N LEU A 5 8.21 3.65 -6.86
CA LEU A 5 7.86 3.75 -5.43
C LEU A 5 7.49 2.41 -4.77
N PHE A 6 7.06 1.42 -5.56
CA PHE A 6 6.61 0.12 -5.06
C PHE A 6 7.21 -1.00 -5.91
N GLU A 7 7.60 -2.09 -5.25
CA GLU A 7 8.06 -3.30 -5.92
C GLU A 7 6.97 -3.81 -6.90
N PRO A 8 7.29 -4.01 -8.19
CA PRO A 8 6.34 -4.49 -9.17
C PRO A 8 6.17 -6.02 -9.09
N ILE A 9 4.92 -6.46 -9.03
CA ILE A 9 4.52 -7.88 -9.09
C ILE A 9 3.57 -8.06 -10.29
N PRO A 10 3.96 -8.81 -11.32
CA PRO A 10 3.06 -9.14 -12.42
C PRO A 10 1.79 -9.84 -11.93
N ALA A 11 0.62 -9.45 -12.44
CA ALA A 11 -0.66 -10.07 -12.06
C ALA A 11 -0.67 -11.61 -12.26
N SER A 12 0.05 -12.10 -13.27
CA SER A 12 0.25 -13.54 -13.49
C SER A 12 1.04 -14.22 -12.37
N ARG A 13 2.06 -13.54 -11.83
CA ARG A 13 2.85 -14.00 -10.68
C ARG A 13 2.06 -13.91 -9.39
N LEU A 14 1.33 -12.82 -9.17
CA LEU A 14 0.45 -12.67 -8.01
C LEU A 14 -0.55 -13.83 -7.92
N ARG A 15 -1.15 -14.22 -9.04
CA ARG A 15 -2.11 -15.34 -9.08
C ARG A 15 -1.48 -16.67 -8.65
N ARG A 16 -0.21 -16.88 -8.97
CA ARG A 16 0.54 -18.11 -8.64
C ARG A 16 1.05 -18.09 -7.18
N ASP A 17 1.51 -16.95 -6.72
CA ASP A 17 2.25 -16.80 -5.46
C ASP A 17 1.46 -16.01 -4.39
N LEU A 18 0.12 -15.92 -4.51
CA LEU A 18 -0.73 -15.03 -3.70
C LEU A 18 -0.45 -15.15 -2.21
N ARG A 19 -0.36 -16.39 -1.69
CA ARG A 19 -0.11 -16.65 -0.26
C ARG A 19 1.23 -16.07 0.21
N THR A 20 2.28 -16.18 -0.60
CA THR A 20 3.60 -15.64 -0.28
C THR A 20 3.56 -14.11 -0.29
N VAL A 21 2.90 -13.51 -1.27
CA VAL A 21 2.76 -12.05 -1.35
C VAL A 21 1.96 -11.51 -0.16
N LEU A 22 0.87 -12.18 0.24
CA LEU A 22 0.09 -11.79 1.42
C LEU A 22 0.91 -11.91 2.71
N ARG A 23 1.70 -12.99 2.88
CA ARG A 23 2.60 -13.10 4.04
C ARG A 23 3.61 -11.94 4.07
N ARG A 24 4.24 -11.60 2.95
CA ARG A 24 5.16 -10.45 2.89
C ARG A 24 4.46 -9.15 3.31
N LEU A 25 3.21 -8.97 2.88
CA LEU A 25 2.38 -7.84 3.26
C LEU A 25 2.11 -7.80 4.77
N GLU A 26 1.82 -8.95 5.39
CA GLU A 26 1.65 -9.10 6.85
C GLU A 26 2.94 -8.79 7.64
N HIS A 27 4.11 -9.07 7.07
CA HIS A 27 5.42 -8.73 7.67
C HIS A 27 5.87 -7.29 7.38
N GLY A 28 5.05 -6.48 6.70
CA GLY A 28 5.35 -5.07 6.44
C GLY A 28 6.26 -4.82 5.24
N GLU A 29 6.48 -5.80 4.36
CA GLU A 29 7.34 -5.65 3.17
C GLU A 29 6.67 -4.97 1.96
N GLY A 30 5.44 -4.45 2.11
CA GLY A 30 4.72 -3.71 1.07
C GLY A 30 4.65 -2.20 1.32
N PRO A 31 3.93 -1.43 0.48
CA PRO A 31 2.99 -1.85 -0.56
C PRO A 31 3.64 -2.42 -1.83
N PHE A 32 2.87 -3.20 -2.60
CA PHE A 32 3.29 -3.75 -3.89
C PHE A 32 2.50 -3.15 -5.05
N ARG A 33 3.15 -2.91 -6.19
CA ARG A 33 2.48 -2.52 -7.43
C ARG A 33 2.16 -3.75 -8.26
N ILE A 34 0.88 -4.02 -8.49
CA ILE A 34 0.43 -5.13 -9.33
C ILE A 34 0.38 -4.69 -10.77
N THR A 35 1.30 -5.19 -11.59
CA THR A 35 1.39 -4.82 -13.01
C THR A 35 0.47 -5.69 -13.86
N ARG A 36 -0.32 -5.04 -14.72
CA ARG A 36 -1.31 -5.71 -15.56
C ARG A 36 -0.91 -5.62 -17.03
N ARG A 37 -1.18 -6.68 -17.80
CA ARG A 37 -0.95 -6.68 -19.26
C ARG A 37 -1.86 -5.68 -19.97
N ASN A 38 -3.11 -5.61 -19.52
CA ASN A 38 -4.14 -4.72 -20.07
C ASN A 38 -4.74 -3.90 -18.93
N GLY A 39 -4.71 -2.58 -19.06
CA GLY A 39 -5.28 -1.63 -18.10
C GLY A 39 -4.30 -1.15 -17.03
N PRO A 40 -4.77 -0.32 -16.08
CA PRO A 40 -3.91 0.34 -15.12
C PRO A 40 -3.34 -0.63 -14.09
N ASP A 41 -2.16 -0.29 -13.58
CA ASP A 41 -1.57 -0.96 -12.43
C ASP A 41 -2.43 -0.75 -11.18
N LEU A 42 -2.39 -1.73 -10.27
CA LEU A 42 -3.06 -1.65 -8.98
C LEU A 42 -2.02 -1.58 -7.86
N VAL A 43 -2.42 -1.13 -6.68
CA VAL A 43 -1.57 -1.18 -5.48
C VAL A 43 -2.18 -2.14 -4.48
N LEU A 44 -1.37 -3.08 -4.00
CA LEU A 44 -1.73 -3.99 -2.91
C LEU A 44 -1.08 -3.48 -1.63
N LEU A 45 -1.92 -3.17 -0.63
CA LEU A 45 -1.53 -2.63 0.67
C LEU A 45 -2.41 -3.21 1.79
N PRO A 46 -1.95 -3.22 3.06
CA PRO A 46 -2.80 -3.56 4.19
C PRO A 46 -4.00 -2.60 4.30
N VAL A 47 -5.14 -3.11 4.75
CA VAL A 47 -6.35 -2.29 4.97
C VAL A 47 -6.08 -1.16 5.95
N SER A 48 -5.35 -1.43 7.03
CA SER A 48 -4.96 -0.41 8.02
C SER A 48 -4.11 0.71 7.42
N ALA A 49 -3.27 0.43 6.43
CA ALA A 49 -2.50 1.44 5.72
C ALA A 49 -3.41 2.31 4.84
N LEU A 50 -4.41 1.70 4.19
CA LEU A 50 -5.41 2.44 3.42
C LEU A 50 -6.25 3.35 4.32
N GLU A 51 -6.72 2.86 5.46
CA GLU A 51 -7.47 3.65 6.44
C GLU A 51 -6.67 4.87 6.90
N ARG A 52 -5.38 4.68 7.25
CA ARG A 52 -4.48 5.77 7.63
C ARG A 52 -4.26 6.79 6.52
N LEU A 53 -4.15 6.33 5.26
CA LEU A 53 -4.04 7.23 4.11
C LEU A 53 -5.32 8.04 3.89
N LEU A 54 -6.48 7.41 4.02
CA LEU A 54 -7.77 8.08 3.92
C LEU A 54 -7.95 9.10 5.04
N GLU A 55 -7.57 8.75 6.27
CA GLU A 55 -7.58 9.66 7.43
C GLU A 55 -6.65 10.86 7.18
N ALA A 56 -5.42 10.62 6.72
CA ALA A 56 -4.45 11.67 6.42
C ALA A 56 -4.87 12.58 5.26
N ALA A 57 -5.68 12.06 4.33
CA ALA A 57 -6.23 12.82 3.21
C ALA A 57 -7.50 13.60 3.57
N ARG A 58 -8.07 13.43 4.78
CA ARG A 58 -9.25 14.20 5.20
C ARG A 58 -8.89 15.68 5.33
N PRO A 59 -9.67 16.59 4.70
CA PRO A 59 -9.48 18.02 4.90
C PRO A 59 -9.64 18.37 6.39
N GLY A 60 -8.64 19.05 6.95
CA GLY A 60 -8.62 19.42 8.36
C GLY A 60 -8.01 18.38 9.31
N TRP A 61 -7.54 17.24 8.82
CA TRP A 61 -6.72 16.32 9.63
C TRP A 61 -5.40 17.01 9.98
N HIS A 62 -5.18 17.25 11.27
CA HIS A 62 -3.86 17.60 11.80
C HIS A 62 -3.32 16.34 12.49
N PRO A 63 -2.11 15.86 12.13
CA PRO A 63 -1.47 14.82 12.92
C PRO A 63 -1.39 15.29 14.38
N PRO A 64 -1.64 14.41 15.37
CA PRO A 64 -1.50 14.79 16.76
C PRO A 64 -0.08 15.30 16.98
N ASP A 65 0.02 16.53 17.44
CA ASP A 65 1.29 17.19 17.69
C ASP A 65 1.99 16.44 18.84
N PRO A 66 3.11 15.73 18.59
CA PRO A 66 3.71 14.83 19.58
C PRO A 66 4.29 15.56 20.81
N GLY A 67 4.17 16.89 20.87
CA GLY A 67 4.76 17.74 21.90
C GLY A 67 3.78 18.57 22.75
N ARG A 68 2.45 18.37 22.68
CA ARG A 68 1.52 19.15 23.51
C ARG A 68 1.14 18.40 24.80
N PRO A 69 1.73 18.73 25.96
CA PRO A 69 1.24 18.22 27.24
C PRO A 69 -0.16 18.77 27.53
N SER A 70 -0.97 17.93 28.16
CA SER A 70 -2.34 18.21 28.64
C SER A 70 -2.37 19.31 29.71
#